data_AF-A0A7K2ZAD2-F1
#
_entry.id   AF-A0A7K2ZAD2-F1
#
_cell.length_a   1.000
_cell.length_b   1.000
_cell.length_c   1.000
_cell.angle_alpha   90.00
_cell.angle_beta   90.00
_cell.angle_gamma   90.00
#
_symmetry.space_group_name_H-M   'P 1'
#
loop_
_entity.id
_entity.type
_entity.pdbx_description
1 polymer ?
#
loop_
_entity_poly.entity_id
_entity_poly.type
_entity_poly.pdbx_seq_one_letter_code
_entity_poly.pdbx_strand_id
1 'polypeptide(L)'
;GGRPLTVLVSGAPGIGKSALAQHVAHLVRDSFPAGRLLVRMTRADGHPRTADEVAAEVAAALGPGRAGERALLVLDDVVDADQVRPLLTPPDLAVVVTSRMGLGGLIATHGGWVHRLTAFTEAESYALLLAALGTERVEAEPRAARRLTSLCGHFPVALRILTARLLTRPGLRLGDAVDWLGDDPLARLTLTDSPDHSVSGLFDRALGRLDPRLSEALLRIGAGPPALLGGADIADGPDGAAGPEGRKDHPPVPEDVLEQLADAGLLEDGPPGPYRIHDLLRAHLRRTVRI
;
A
#
# COMPACT_ATOMS: atom_id res chain seq x y z
N GLY A 1 25.51 -3.83 18.20
CA GLY A 1 26.32 -3.18 17.15
C GLY A 1 25.69 -1.85 16.85
N GLY A 2 26.45 -0.75 16.84
CA GLY A 2 25.97 0.64 16.78
C GLY A 2 25.32 1.04 15.46
N ARG A 3 24.31 0.28 15.00
CA ARG A 3 23.50 0.58 13.84
C ARG A 3 22.15 1.13 14.28
N PRO A 4 21.55 2.05 13.50
CA PRO A 4 20.25 2.62 13.83
C PRO A 4 19.16 1.56 13.84
N LEU A 5 18.20 1.70 14.76
CA LEU A 5 16.97 0.91 14.74
C LEU A 5 16.23 1.22 13.44
N THR A 6 16.09 0.23 12.56
CA THR A 6 15.41 0.40 11.26
C THR A 6 14.11 -0.40 11.23
N VAL A 7 13.01 0.28 10.89
CA VAL A 7 11.70 -0.33 10.68
C VAL A 7 11.27 -0.08 9.24
N LEU A 8 11.01 -1.14 8.49
CA LEU A 8 10.45 -1.08 7.14
C LEU A 8 8.94 -1.30 7.20
N VAL A 9 8.17 -0.32 6.75
CA VAL A 9 6.73 -0.43 6.52
C VAL A 9 6.50 -0.62 5.01
N SER A 10 6.13 -1.83 4.61
CA SER A 10 5.91 -2.21 3.22
C SER A 10 4.43 -2.50 2.91
N GLY A 11 4.06 -2.64 1.63
CA GLY A 11 2.70 -3.02 1.22
C GLY A 11 2.17 -2.23 0.03
N ALA A 12 0.92 -2.49 -0.34
CA ALA A 12 0.28 -1.98 -1.54
C ALA A 12 0.23 -0.43 -1.65
N PRO A 13 0.19 0.14 -2.86
CA PRO A 13 -0.05 1.58 -3.04
C PRO A 13 -1.37 1.99 -2.37
N GLY A 14 -1.40 3.09 -1.61
CA GLY A 14 -2.63 3.56 -0.94
C GLY A 14 -3.05 2.81 0.33
N ILE A 15 -2.26 1.82 0.77
CA ILE A 15 -2.54 1.03 2.00
C ILE A 15 -2.28 1.80 3.31
N GLY A 16 -1.77 3.03 3.25
CA GLY A 16 -1.59 3.89 4.42
C GLY A 16 -0.19 3.88 5.05
N LYS A 17 0.85 3.34 4.39
CA LYS A 17 2.23 3.32 4.91
C LYS A 17 2.73 4.68 5.41
N SER A 18 2.60 5.72 4.58
CA SER A 18 3.04 7.08 4.92
C SER A 18 2.24 7.66 6.08
N ALA A 19 0.93 7.39 6.13
CA ALA A 19 0.07 7.83 7.23
C ALA A 19 0.44 7.13 8.55
N LEU A 20 0.72 5.82 8.52
CA LEU A 20 1.18 5.08 9.69
C LEU A 20 2.53 5.59 10.18
N ALA A 21 3.50 5.77 9.29
CA ALA A 21 4.83 6.26 9.66
C ALA A 21 4.77 7.66 10.29
N GLN A 22 3.98 8.56 9.72
CA GLN A 22 3.74 9.89 10.30
C GLN A 22 3.05 9.82 11.66
N HIS A 23 2.04 8.96 11.80
CA HIS A 23 1.31 8.81 13.05
C HIS A 23 2.20 8.22 14.15
N VAL A 24 2.97 7.17 13.85
CA VAL A 24 3.96 6.60 14.77
C VAL A 24 4.98 7.66 15.17
N ALA A 25 5.55 8.40 14.21
CA ALA A 25 6.48 9.48 14.50
C ALA A 25 5.87 10.55 15.41
N HIS A 26 4.56 10.82 15.32
CA HIS A 26 3.84 11.68 16.26
C HIS A 26 3.74 11.08 17.65
N LEU A 27 3.33 9.83 17.77
CA LEU A 27 3.14 9.15 19.06
C LEU A 27 4.44 9.01 19.85
N VAL A 28 5.56 8.73 19.19
CA VAL A 28 6.85 8.49 19.86
C VAL A 28 7.70 9.75 20.02
N ARG A 29 7.14 10.94 19.73
CA ARG A 29 7.91 12.20 19.62
C ARG A 29 8.78 12.51 20.84
N ASP A 30 8.30 12.20 22.04
CA ASP A 30 9.00 12.53 23.28
C ASP A 30 10.21 11.60 23.51
N SER A 31 10.34 10.52 22.73
CA SER A 31 11.52 9.62 22.76
C SER A 31 12.69 10.12 21.91
N PHE A 32 12.47 11.13 21.05
CA PHE A 32 13.42 11.64 20.06
C PHE A 32 13.67 13.15 20.25
N PRO A 33 14.42 13.53 21.29
CA PRO A 33 14.63 14.94 21.66
C PRO A 33 15.43 15.72 20.62
N ALA A 34 16.27 15.06 19.81
CA ALA A 34 16.98 15.71 18.70
C ALA A 34 16.05 16.06 17.52
N GLY A 35 14.78 15.65 17.59
CA GLY A 35 13.76 15.96 16.61
C GLY A 35 13.42 14.78 15.69
N ARG A 36 12.54 15.08 14.76
CA ARG A 36 11.98 14.13 13.81
C ARG A 36 11.92 14.77 12.44
N LEU A 37 12.43 14.08 11.44
CA LEU A 37 12.42 14.56 10.07
C LEU A 37 11.69 13.54 9.19
N LEU A 38 10.75 14.01 8.40
CA LEU A 38 10.14 13.21 7.33
C LEU A 38 10.69 13.70 6.01
N VAL A 39 11.33 12.80 5.28
CA VAL A 39 11.91 13.07 3.97
C VAL A 39 11.24 12.19 2.94
N ARG A 40 10.70 12.80 1.88
CA ARG A 40 10.22 12.09 0.70
C ARG A 40 11.41 11.64 -0.15
N MET A 41 11.43 10.37 -0.52
CA MET A 41 12.52 9.70 -1.26
C MET A 41 12.29 9.64 -2.77
N THR A 42 11.18 10.21 -3.24
CA THR A 42 10.82 10.38 -4.64
C THR A 42 10.55 11.86 -4.94
N ARG A 43 10.80 12.28 -6.18
CA ARG A 43 10.42 13.61 -6.66
C ARG A 43 8.93 13.64 -7.01
N ALA A 44 8.40 14.83 -7.30
CA ALA A 44 7.00 15.01 -7.69
C ALA A 44 6.63 14.21 -8.96
N ASP A 45 7.59 14.01 -9.87
CA ASP A 45 7.44 13.18 -11.07
C ASP A 45 7.57 11.66 -10.79
N GLY A 46 7.85 11.29 -9.54
CA GLY A 46 7.97 9.91 -9.09
C GLY A 46 9.35 9.27 -9.23
N HIS A 47 10.35 9.96 -9.78
CA HIS A 47 11.72 9.43 -9.86
C HIS A 47 12.39 9.38 -8.48
N PRO A 48 13.23 8.38 -8.20
CA PRO A 48 14.01 8.33 -6.96
C PRO A 48 14.91 9.56 -6.80
N ARG A 49 14.98 10.05 -5.57
CA ARG A 49 16.05 10.95 -5.12
C ARG A 49 17.30 10.16 -4.80
N THR A 50 18.47 10.78 -4.94
CA THR A 50 19.74 10.13 -4.57
C THR A 50 19.96 10.18 -3.05
N ALA A 51 20.78 9.27 -2.53
CA ALA A 51 21.14 9.29 -1.12
C ALA A 51 21.84 10.59 -0.72
N ASP A 52 22.67 11.17 -1.59
CA ASP A 52 23.39 12.42 -1.34
C ASP A 52 22.45 13.63 -1.22
N GLU A 53 21.44 13.72 -2.10
CA GLU A 53 20.41 14.77 -2.02
C GLU A 53 19.68 14.74 -0.68
N VAL A 54 19.36 13.53 -0.20
CA VAL A 54 18.65 13.32 1.05
C VAL A 54 19.57 13.54 2.25
N ALA A 55 20.82 13.08 2.19
CA ALA A 55 21.81 13.31 3.25
C ALA A 55 22.06 14.81 3.49
N ALA A 56 22.13 15.60 2.42
CA ALA A 56 22.25 17.05 2.52
C ALA A 56 21.04 17.71 3.20
N GLU A 57 19.81 17.28 2.86
CA GLU A 57 18.58 17.75 3.51
C GLU A 57 18.53 17.38 4.99
N VAL A 58 18.88 16.12 5.33
CA VAL A 58 18.93 15.62 6.71
C VAL A 58 19.95 16.42 7.53
N ALA A 59 21.15 16.64 7.00
CA ALA A 59 22.19 17.42 7.66
C ALA A 59 21.77 18.88 7.88
N ALA A 60 21.09 19.49 6.90
CA ALA A 60 20.58 20.85 7.02
C ALA A 60 19.46 20.98 8.08
N ALA A 61 18.58 19.99 8.18
CA ALA A 61 17.42 20.04 9.07
C ALA A 61 17.73 19.64 10.52
N LEU A 62 18.58 18.64 10.74
CA LEU A 62 18.96 18.16 12.09
C LEU A 62 20.21 18.87 12.64
N GLY A 63 21.00 19.51 11.77
CA GLY A 63 22.26 20.15 12.14
C GLY A 63 23.35 19.15 12.58
N PRO A 64 24.48 19.61 13.12
CA PRO A 64 25.45 18.75 13.77
C PRO A 64 24.80 18.23 15.07
N GLY A 65 24.21 17.03 15.00
CA GLY A 65 23.45 16.45 16.10
C GLY A 65 24.17 16.56 17.45
N ARG A 66 23.40 16.75 18.52
CA ARG A 66 23.94 16.81 19.88
C ARG A 66 24.29 15.38 20.29
N ALA A 67 25.54 15.15 20.68
CA ALA A 67 26.02 13.81 21.04
C ALA A 67 25.12 13.19 22.13
N GLY A 68 24.61 11.97 21.88
CA GLY A 68 23.72 11.25 22.79
C GLY A 68 22.24 11.62 22.70
N GLU A 69 21.84 12.53 21.81
CA GLU A 69 20.42 12.84 21.57
C GLU A 69 19.88 12.06 20.37
N ARG A 70 18.79 11.30 20.60
CA ARG A 70 18.19 10.45 19.56
C ARG A 70 17.32 11.24 18.60
N ALA A 71 17.49 11.01 17.30
CA ALA A 71 16.63 11.54 16.23
C ALA A 71 15.83 10.42 15.54
N LEU A 72 14.66 10.78 14.99
CA LEU A 72 13.87 9.88 14.14
C LEU A 72 13.83 10.39 12.71
N LEU A 73 14.24 9.55 11.76
CA LEU A 73 14.15 9.83 10.33
C LEU A 73 13.06 8.95 9.71
N VAL A 74 12.08 9.57 9.07
CA VAL A 74 11.06 8.88 8.29
C VAL A 74 11.39 9.05 6.81
N LEU A 75 11.81 7.97 6.15
CA LEU A 75 12.11 7.93 4.72
C LEU A 75 10.86 7.43 3.97
N ASP A 76 10.13 8.37 3.38
CA ASP A 76 8.82 8.13 2.77
C ASP A 76 8.93 7.81 1.27
N ASP A 77 8.22 6.77 0.79
CA ASP A 77 8.20 6.29 -0.60
C ASP A 77 9.58 5.89 -1.16
N VAL A 78 10.37 5.14 -0.39
CA VAL A 78 11.62 4.53 -0.87
C VAL A 78 11.32 3.54 -2.00
N VAL A 79 12.12 3.57 -3.05
CA VAL A 79 12.03 2.61 -4.17
C VAL A 79 13.18 1.61 -4.19
N ASP A 80 14.35 1.99 -3.66
CA ASP A 80 15.54 1.15 -3.65
C ASP A 80 16.27 1.21 -2.30
N ALA A 81 16.83 0.07 -1.86
CA ALA A 81 17.61 -0.03 -0.64
C ALA A 81 18.84 0.89 -0.65
N ASP A 82 19.45 1.13 -1.81
CA ASP A 82 20.64 1.96 -1.96
C ASP A 82 20.38 3.45 -1.68
N GLN A 83 19.11 3.88 -1.73
CA GLN A 83 18.73 5.22 -1.25
C GLN A 83 18.86 5.36 0.27
N VAL A 84 18.76 4.24 0.99
CA VAL A 84 18.67 4.20 2.46
C VAL A 84 20.02 3.88 3.09
N ARG A 85 20.75 2.89 2.55
CA ARG A 85 21.98 2.36 3.16
C ARG A 85 22.98 3.46 3.58
N PRO A 86 23.29 4.48 2.75
CA PRO A 86 24.24 5.53 3.14
C PRO A 86 23.77 6.39 4.33
N LEU A 87 22.46 6.46 4.57
CA LEU A 87 21.83 7.25 5.63
C LEU A 87 21.84 6.54 7.00
N LEU A 88 22.17 5.24 7.05
CA LEU A 88 22.13 4.41 8.26
C LEU A 88 23.44 4.43 9.07
N THR A 89 24.04 5.61 9.23
CA THR A 89 25.40 5.80 9.78
C THR A 89 25.48 6.23 11.26
N PRO A 90 24.52 6.97 11.87
CA PRO A 90 24.63 7.38 13.27
C PRO A 90 24.03 6.36 14.26
N PRO A 91 24.67 6.08 15.40
CA PRO A 91 24.12 5.19 16.44
C PRO A 91 22.91 5.77 17.17
N ASP A 92 22.74 7.10 17.17
CA ASP A 92 21.64 7.82 17.82
C ASP A 92 20.45 8.09 16.86
N LEU A 93 20.38 7.38 15.73
CA LEU A 93 19.32 7.52 14.75
C LEU A 93 18.36 6.33 14.83
N ALA A 94 17.05 6.59 14.80
CA ALA A 94 16.04 5.59 14.43
C ALA A 94 15.48 5.93 13.06
N VAL A 95 15.20 4.92 12.26
CA VAL A 95 14.76 5.09 10.87
C VAL A 95 13.48 4.30 10.63
N VAL A 96 12.45 4.98 10.15
CA VAL A 96 11.24 4.36 9.60
C VAL A 96 11.28 4.53 8.09
N VAL A 97 11.36 3.43 7.37
CA VAL A 97 11.30 3.40 5.91
C VAL A 97 9.89 3.03 5.51
N THR A 98 9.28 3.79 4.60
CA THR A 98 8.08 3.30 3.91
C THR A 98 8.43 2.99 2.47
N SER A 99 7.95 1.85 1.98
CA SER A 99 8.20 1.45 0.59
C SER A 99 7.03 0.64 0.05
N ARG A 100 6.85 0.69 -1.26
CA ARG A 100 6.00 -0.30 -1.94
C ARG A 100 6.74 -1.63 -2.08
N MET A 101 8.08 -1.56 -2.16
CA MET A 101 8.99 -2.68 -2.29
C MET A 101 9.21 -3.40 -0.95
N GLY A 102 9.45 -4.71 -1.00
CA GLY A 102 9.87 -5.50 0.17
C GLY A 102 11.28 -5.15 0.69
N LEU A 103 12.12 -4.50 -0.13
CA LEU A 103 13.50 -4.06 0.19
C LEU A 103 14.34 -5.13 0.93
N GLY A 104 14.22 -6.41 0.55
CA GLY A 104 14.89 -7.51 1.24
C GLY A 104 16.41 -7.32 1.38
N GLY A 105 17.05 -6.71 0.37
CA GLY A 105 18.47 -6.36 0.40
C GLY A 105 18.86 -5.36 1.49
N LEU A 106 17.96 -4.47 1.92
CA LEU A 106 18.19 -3.56 3.06
C LEU A 106 18.24 -4.37 4.36
N ILE A 107 17.24 -5.23 4.58
CA ILE A 107 17.10 -6.06 5.77
C ILE A 107 18.25 -7.06 5.88
N ALA A 108 18.62 -7.72 4.77
CA ALA A 108 19.73 -8.67 4.74
C ALA A 108 21.08 -8.04 5.14
N THR A 109 21.28 -6.75 4.84
CA THR A 109 22.56 -6.07 5.08
C THR A 109 22.60 -5.30 6.39
N HIS A 110 21.46 -4.73 6.84
CA HIS A 110 21.39 -3.83 7.98
C HIS A 110 20.56 -4.36 9.16
N GLY A 111 19.81 -5.44 8.96
CA GLY A 111 18.81 -5.92 9.92
C GLY A 111 17.63 -4.96 10.05
N GLY A 112 16.77 -5.22 11.02
CA GLY A 112 15.62 -4.38 11.33
C GLY A 112 14.31 -5.16 11.43
N TRP A 113 13.22 -4.42 11.59
CA TRP A 113 11.87 -4.96 11.68
C TRP A 113 11.11 -4.67 10.39
N VAL A 114 10.41 -5.67 9.85
CA VAL A 114 9.54 -5.51 8.69
C VAL A 114 8.10 -5.60 9.14
N HIS A 115 7.31 -4.60 8.76
CA HIS A 115 5.88 -4.54 8.97
C HIS A 115 5.19 -4.38 7.61
N ARG A 116 4.66 -5.48 7.07
CA ARG A 116 3.89 -5.45 5.82
C ARG A 116 2.44 -5.09 6.14
N LEU A 117 1.99 -3.94 5.63
CA LEU A 117 0.61 -3.51 5.72
C LEU A 117 -0.25 -4.20 4.65
N THR A 118 -1.42 -4.63 5.10
CA THR A 118 -2.49 -5.22 4.29
C THR A 118 -3.71 -4.31 4.31
N ALA A 119 -4.74 -4.67 3.52
CA ALA A 119 -6.05 -4.05 3.66
C ALA A 119 -6.57 -4.18 5.09
N PHE A 120 -7.51 -3.31 5.46
CA PHE A 120 -8.14 -3.40 6.77
C PHE A 120 -8.99 -4.66 6.87
N THR A 121 -9.11 -5.16 8.08
CA THR A 121 -10.18 -6.11 8.43
C THR A 121 -11.55 -5.43 8.31
N GLU A 122 -12.62 -6.24 8.29
CA GLU A 122 -13.99 -5.72 8.33
C GLU A 122 -14.20 -4.83 9.56
N ALA A 123 -13.70 -5.26 10.73
CA ALA A 123 -13.82 -4.52 11.98
C ALA A 123 -13.08 -3.17 11.94
N GLU A 124 -11.85 -3.14 11.43
CA GLU A 124 -11.08 -1.89 11.28
C GLU A 124 -11.74 -0.92 10.27
N SER A 125 -12.27 -1.46 9.17
CA SER A 125 -12.99 -0.65 8.18
C SER A 125 -14.25 -0.03 8.76
N TYR A 126 -15.00 -0.80 9.52
CA TYR A 126 -16.21 -0.33 10.20
C TYR A 126 -15.87 0.70 11.29
N ALA A 127 -14.81 0.45 12.07
CA ALA A 127 -14.29 1.40 13.06
C ALA A 127 -13.85 2.72 12.43
N LEU A 128 -13.23 2.69 11.24
CA LEU A 128 -12.91 3.90 10.48
C LEU A 128 -14.18 4.68 10.11
N LEU A 129 -15.24 4.01 9.63
CA LEU A 129 -16.50 4.69 9.34
C LEU A 129 -17.11 5.33 10.60
N LEU A 130 -17.10 4.62 11.73
CA LEU A 130 -17.57 5.15 13.02
C LEU A 130 -16.79 6.41 13.43
N ALA A 131 -15.46 6.36 13.35
CA ALA A 131 -14.59 7.48 13.70
C ALA A 131 -14.76 8.67 12.76
N ALA A 132 -14.97 8.43 11.46
CA ALA A 132 -15.06 9.48 10.46
C ALA A 132 -16.46 10.10 10.34
N LEU A 133 -17.53 9.30 10.39
CA LEU A 133 -18.91 9.73 10.13
C LEU A 133 -19.74 9.91 11.40
N GLY A 134 -19.24 9.45 12.54
CA GLY A 134 -19.93 9.43 13.82
C GLY A 134 -20.78 8.18 14.03
N THR A 135 -20.85 7.73 15.28
CA THR A 135 -21.54 6.49 15.68
C THR A 135 -23.03 6.50 15.31
N GLU A 136 -23.72 7.62 15.55
CA GLU A 136 -25.17 7.73 15.29
C GLU A 136 -25.53 7.43 13.83
N ARG A 137 -24.80 8.01 12.88
CA ARG A 137 -25.07 7.85 11.45
C ARG A 137 -24.79 6.43 10.97
N VAL A 138 -23.71 5.83 11.46
CA VAL A 138 -23.28 4.48 11.04
C VAL A 138 -24.20 3.41 11.65
N GLU A 139 -24.55 3.52 12.93
CA GLU A 139 -25.42 2.57 13.63
C GLU A 139 -26.90 2.72 13.25
N ALA A 140 -27.31 3.84 12.63
CA ALA A 140 -28.62 3.95 12.00
C ALA A 140 -28.74 3.03 10.76
N GLU A 141 -27.64 2.73 10.07
CA GLU A 141 -27.62 1.93 8.84
C GLU A 141 -26.45 0.92 8.78
N PRO A 142 -26.31 0.00 9.77
CA PRO A 142 -25.11 -0.81 9.95
C PRO A 142 -24.87 -1.79 8.79
N ARG A 143 -25.94 -2.29 8.17
CA ARG A 143 -25.85 -3.15 6.97
C ARG A 143 -25.29 -2.39 5.77
N ALA A 144 -25.71 -1.15 5.56
CA ALA A 144 -25.21 -0.31 4.48
C ALA A 144 -23.74 0.07 4.73
N ALA A 145 -23.38 0.42 5.97
CA ALA A 145 -22.00 0.69 6.36
C ALA A 145 -21.06 -0.50 6.05
N ARG A 146 -21.43 -1.73 6.44
CA ARG A 146 -20.65 -2.92 6.10
C ARG A 146 -20.54 -3.13 4.58
N ARG A 147 -21.66 -2.97 3.87
CA ARG A 147 -21.66 -3.10 2.40
C ARG A 147 -20.75 -2.08 1.73
N LEU A 148 -20.74 -0.83 2.18
CA LEU A 148 -19.84 0.21 1.69
C LEU A 148 -18.37 -0.15 1.92
N THR A 149 -18.02 -0.67 3.11
CA THR A 149 -16.63 -1.10 3.37
C THR A 149 -16.18 -2.23 2.46
N SER A 150 -17.07 -3.19 2.20
CA SER A 150 -16.84 -4.30 1.26
C SER A 150 -16.71 -3.82 -0.19
N LEU A 151 -17.53 -2.87 -0.64
CA LEU A 151 -17.41 -2.24 -1.96
C LEU A 151 -16.10 -1.46 -2.13
N CYS A 152 -15.55 -0.92 -1.03
CA CYS A 152 -14.22 -0.31 -1.00
C CYS A 152 -13.10 -1.35 -0.92
N GLY A 153 -13.40 -2.65 -0.96
CA GLY A 153 -12.43 -3.74 -0.77
C GLY A 153 -11.66 -3.63 0.54
N HIS A 154 -12.23 -2.97 1.57
CA HIS A 154 -11.54 -2.64 2.82
C HIS A 154 -10.20 -1.87 2.64
N PHE A 155 -10.04 -1.23 1.48
CA PHE A 155 -8.80 -0.56 1.10
C PHE A 155 -8.76 0.86 1.68
N PRO A 156 -7.73 1.25 2.46
CA PRO A 156 -7.73 2.51 3.22
C PRO A 156 -7.99 3.77 2.39
N VAL A 157 -7.35 3.89 1.21
CA VAL A 157 -7.59 5.05 0.33
C VAL A 157 -9.02 5.10 -0.23
N ALA A 158 -9.62 3.95 -0.56
CA ALA A 158 -11.00 3.88 -1.03
C ALA A 158 -11.98 4.32 0.06
N LEU A 159 -11.79 3.83 1.29
CA LEU A 159 -12.56 4.21 2.46
C LEU A 159 -12.44 5.72 2.76
N ARG A 160 -11.24 6.30 2.62
CA ARG A 160 -11.03 7.75 2.79
C ARG A 160 -11.76 8.58 1.73
N ILE A 161 -11.75 8.15 0.48
CA ILE A 161 -12.48 8.83 -0.59
C ILE A 161 -14.00 8.76 -0.35
N LEU A 162 -14.50 7.57 0.02
CA LEU A 162 -15.91 7.37 0.35
C LEU A 162 -16.34 8.27 1.53
N THR A 163 -15.58 8.24 2.64
CA THR A 163 -15.90 9.04 3.84
C THR A 163 -15.87 10.53 3.55
N ALA A 164 -14.89 11.04 2.79
CA ALA A 164 -14.85 12.43 2.37
C ALA A 164 -16.12 12.83 1.57
N ARG A 165 -16.60 11.96 0.69
CA ARG A 165 -17.84 12.20 -0.07
C ARG A 165 -19.09 12.22 0.80
N LEU A 166 -19.15 11.38 1.82
CA LEU A 166 -20.26 11.30 2.78
C LEU A 166 -20.25 12.47 3.78
N LEU A 167 -19.07 12.95 4.18
CA LEU A 167 -18.92 14.12 5.05
C LEU A 167 -19.35 15.41 4.37
N THR A 168 -19.08 15.55 3.07
CA THR A 168 -19.54 16.68 2.26
C THR A 168 -21.02 16.60 1.88
N ARG A 169 -21.71 15.50 2.24
CA ARG A 169 -23.14 15.25 1.95
C ARG A 169 -23.83 14.62 3.17
N PRO A 170 -24.02 15.37 4.27
CA PRO A 170 -24.57 14.82 5.51
C PRO A 170 -26.00 14.26 5.37
N GLY A 171 -26.79 14.77 4.41
CA GLY A 171 -28.14 14.28 4.15
C GLY A 171 -28.23 13.00 3.29
N LEU A 172 -27.13 12.54 2.68
CA LEU A 172 -27.11 11.32 1.88
C LEU A 172 -27.11 10.10 2.83
N ARG A 173 -28.07 9.18 2.65
CA ARG A 173 -28.11 7.95 3.44
C ARG A 173 -26.99 6.99 3.04
N LEU A 174 -26.58 6.13 3.96
CA LEU A 174 -25.57 5.13 3.64
C LEU A 174 -26.09 4.12 2.62
N GLY A 175 -27.38 3.76 2.67
CA GLY A 175 -28.05 2.94 1.66
C GLY A 175 -27.97 3.55 0.26
N ASP A 176 -28.30 4.84 0.11
CA ASP A 176 -28.20 5.53 -1.18
C ASP A 176 -26.76 5.53 -1.72
N ALA A 177 -25.77 5.60 -0.82
CA ALA A 177 -24.36 5.53 -1.18
C ALA A 177 -23.90 4.13 -1.60
N VAL A 178 -24.62 3.06 -1.22
CA VAL A 178 -24.38 1.67 -1.66
C VAL A 178 -24.86 1.44 -3.10
N ASP A 179 -25.97 2.08 -3.48
CA ASP A 179 -26.55 2.02 -4.83
C ASP A 179 -25.81 2.96 -5.81
N TRP A 180 -25.56 4.20 -5.36
CA TRP A 180 -24.36 4.92 -5.81
C TRP A 180 -23.12 4.04 -5.46
N LEU A 181 -21.86 4.32 -5.72
CA LEU A 181 -20.75 3.34 -5.55
C LEU A 181 -20.90 1.96 -6.26
N GLY A 182 -21.82 1.08 -5.88
CA GLY A 182 -22.08 -0.26 -6.43
C GLY A 182 -22.20 -0.34 -7.96
N ASP A 183 -22.78 0.64 -8.64
CA ASP A 183 -22.85 0.59 -10.13
C ASP A 183 -21.46 0.65 -10.79
N ASP A 184 -20.52 1.43 -10.26
CA ASP A 184 -19.14 1.52 -10.77
C ASP A 184 -18.20 2.04 -9.67
N PRO A 185 -17.68 1.15 -8.80
CA PRO A 185 -16.85 1.58 -7.67
C PRO A 185 -15.60 2.33 -8.11
N LEU A 186 -14.95 1.89 -9.19
CA LEU A 186 -13.68 2.47 -9.65
C LEU A 186 -13.84 3.86 -10.28
N ALA A 187 -14.95 4.11 -10.97
CA ALA A 187 -15.26 5.45 -11.46
C ALA A 187 -15.72 6.40 -10.33
N ARG A 188 -16.30 5.85 -9.26
CA ARG A 188 -16.91 6.63 -8.18
C ARG A 188 -15.94 6.91 -7.02
N LEU A 189 -14.95 6.05 -6.80
CA LEU A 189 -13.86 6.21 -5.82
C LEU A 189 -12.77 7.16 -6.34
N THR A 190 -13.18 8.39 -6.62
CA THR A 190 -12.33 9.52 -7.00
C THR A 190 -12.83 10.79 -6.31
N LEU A 191 -11.98 11.81 -6.10
CA LEU A 191 -12.41 13.15 -5.65
C LEU A 191 -12.19 14.16 -6.78
N THR A 192 -13.21 14.95 -7.11
CA THR A 192 -13.19 15.88 -8.25
C THR A 192 -12.28 17.09 -8.04
N ASP A 193 -12.16 17.52 -6.79
CA ASP A 193 -11.32 18.63 -6.33
C ASP A 193 -9.89 18.19 -5.97
N SER A 194 -9.62 16.88 -6.00
CA SER A 194 -8.29 16.33 -5.77
C SER A 194 -8.04 15.10 -6.65
N PRO A 195 -7.59 15.32 -7.91
CA PRO A 195 -7.38 14.24 -8.88
C PRO A 195 -6.39 13.16 -8.39
N ASP A 196 -5.48 13.52 -7.48
CA ASP A 196 -4.56 12.59 -6.84
C ASP A 196 -5.23 11.58 -5.90
N HIS A 197 -6.46 11.86 -5.46
CA HIS A 197 -7.30 10.99 -4.65
C HIS A 197 -8.28 10.22 -5.53
N SER A 198 -7.72 9.38 -6.40
CA SER A 198 -8.44 8.43 -7.25
C SER A 198 -7.88 7.04 -7.06
N VAL A 199 -8.73 6.05 -6.81
CA VAL A 199 -8.30 4.64 -6.73
C VAL A 199 -7.74 4.19 -8.08
N SER A 200 -8.41 4.53 -9.18
CA SER A 200 -7.92 4.22 -10.53
C SER A 200 -6.60 4.93 -10.82
N GLY A 201 -6.51 6.24 -10.57
CA GLY A 201 -5.28 7.01 -10.80
C GLY A 201 -4.11 6.57 -9.89
N LEU A 202 -4.40 6.01 -8.72
CA LEU A 202 -3.40 5.38 -7.87
C LEU A 202 -2.85 4.10 -8.50
N PHE A 203 -3.72 3.23 -9.03
CA PHE A 203 -3.29 2.01 -9.70
C PHE A 203 -2.58 2.29 -11.03
N ASP A 204 -3.04 3.27 -11.82
CA ASP A 204 -2.37 3.73 -13.04
C ASP A 204 -0.92 4.13 -12.74
N ARG A 205 -0.70 4.92 -11.68
CA ARG A 205 0.65 5.30 -11.23
C ARG A 205 1.47 4.13 -10.71
N ALA A 206 0.83 3.14 -10.11
CA ALA A 206 1.53 1.94 -9.66
C ALA A 206 1.99 1.10 -10.87
N LEU A 207 1.13 0.92 -11.87
CA LEU A 207 1.44 0.25 -13.13
C LEU A 207 2.52 0.97 -13.92
N GLY A 208 2.44 2.30 -14.04
CA GLY A 208 3.42 3.10 -14.76
C GLY A 208 4.83 3.11 -14.14
N ARG A 209 4.98 2.57 -12.92
CA ARG A 209 6.28 2.43 -12.23
C ARG A 209 6.86 1.02 -12.34
N LEU A 210 6.15 0.08 -12.92
CA LEU A 210 6.66 -1.27 -13.18
C LEU A 210 7.53 -1.29 -14.44
N ASP A 211 8.47 -2.23 -14.48
CA ASP A 211 9.09 -2.65 -15.73
C ASP A 211 8.02 -3.17 -16.72
N PRO A 212 8.15 -2.91 -18.03
CA PRO A 212 7.17 -3.36 -19.02
C PRO A 212 6.80 -4.85 -18.93
N ARG A 213 7.77 -5.74 -18.63
CA ARG A 213 7.53 -7.19 -18.47
C ARG A 213 6.59 -7.48 -17.31
N LEU A 214 6.77 -6.78 -16.18
CA LEU A 214 5.94 -6.95 -14.99
C LEU A 214 4.54 -6.37 -15.20
N SER A 215 4.44 -5.23 -15.88
CA SER A 215 3.16 -4.60 -16.22
C SER A 215 2.32 -5.50 -17.14
N GLU A 216 2.92 -6.06 -18.19
CA GLU A 216 2.25 -7.00 -19.10
C GLU A 216 1.80 -8.28 -18.38
N ALA A 217 2.65 -8.84 -17.51
CA ALA A 217 2.28 -9.99 -16.70
C ALA A 217 1.09 -9.69 -15.77
N LEU A 218 1.09 -8.54 -15.11
CA LEU A 218 0.01 -8.13 -14.23
C LEU A 218 -1.31 -7.90 -14.97
N LEU A 219 -1.27 -7.28 -16.16
CA LEU A 219 -2.45 -7.11 -17.01
C LEU A 219 -3.05 -8.47 -17.42
N ARG A 220 -2.21 -9.45 -17.78
CA ARG A 220 -2.66 -10.82 -18.08
C ARG A 220 -3.28 -11.49 -16.85
N ILE A 221 -2.66 -11.36 -15.68
CA ILE A 221 -3.22 -11.85 -14.40
C ILE A 221 -4.61 -11.26 -14.14
N GLY A 222 -4.79 -9.95 -14.34
CA GLY A 222 -6.06 -9.26 -14.13
C GLY A 222 -7.17 -9.71 -15.08
N ALA A 223 -6.82 -9.93 -16.36
CA ALA A 223 -7.72 -10.41 -17.39
C ALA A 223 -8.16 -11.87 -17.19
N GLY A 224 -7.30 -12.69 -16.59
CA GLY A 224 -7.54 -14.10 -16.32
C GLY A 224 -8.68 -14.39 -15.32
N PRO A 225 -9.07 -15.68 -15.19
CA PRO A 225 -10.07 -16.13 -14.24
C PRO A 225 -9.61 -15.94 -12.79
N PRO A 226 -10.54 -15.83 -11.81
CA PRO A 226 -10.18 -15.79 -10.40
C PRO A 226 -9.51 -17.09 -9.96
N ALA A 227 -8.19 -17.06 -9.95
CA ALA A 227 -7.35 -18.16 -9.52
C ALA A 227 -6.30 -17.64 -8.55
N LEU A 228 -5.99 -18.49 -7.58
CA LEU A 228 -4.76 -18.44 -6.81
C LEU A 228 -3.58 -18.60 -7.78
N LEU A 229 -2.57 -17.74 -7.68
CA LEU A 229 -1.41 -17.73 -8.57
C LEU A 229 -0.23 -18.37 -7.85
N GLY A 230 0.52 -19.25 -8.51
CA GLY A 230 1.65 -19.94 -7.89
C GLY A 230 1.25 -20.95 -6.80
N GLY A 231 2.24 -21.69 -6.31
CA GLY A 231 2.07 -22.79 -5.35
C GLY A 231 2.15 -24.18 -6.01
N ALA A 232 2.87 -25.10 -5.35
CA ALA A 232 3.08 -26.47 -5.80
C ALA A 232 1.80 -27.35 -5.77
N ASP A 233 0.75 -26.93 -5.05
CA ASP A 233 -0.42 -27.77 -4.76
C ASP A 233 -1.76 -27.10 -5.13
N ILE A 234 -1.96 -26.76 -6.42
CA ILE A 234 -3.32 -26.80 -7.02
C ILE A 234 -3.63 -28.23 -7.52
N ALA A 235 -2.81 -29.22 -7.13
CA ALA A 235 -3.01 -30.63 -7.38
C ALA A 235 -2.87 -31.40 -6.06
N ASP A 236 -3.88 -31.32 -5.18
CA ASP A 236 -4.28 -32.39 -4.23
C ASP A 236 -5.38 -31.93 -3.24
N GLY A 237 -6.35 -31.14 -3.73
CA GLY A 237 -7.62 -30.91 -3.04
C GLY A 237 -8.75 -31.61 -3.81
N PRO A 238 -9.70 -32.31 -3.15
CA PRO A 238 -10.76 -33.05 -3.82
C PRO A 238 -11.74 -32.17 -4.62
N ASP A 239 -11.71 -30.85 -4.41
CA ASP A 239 -12.55 -29.86 -5.09
C ASP A 239 -11.80 -29.04 -6.15
N GLY A 240 -10.90 -29.68 -6.91
CA GLY A 240 -10.23 -29.12 -8.10
C GLY A 240 -11.20 -28.77 -9.23
N ALA A 241 -12.09 -27.80 -9.01
CA ALA A 241 -13.09 -27.31 -9.95
C ALA A 241 -12.54 -26.25 -10.93
N ALA A 242 -11.27 -26.35 -11.30
CA ALA A 242 -10.71 -25.66 -12.46
C ALA A 242 -10.23 -26.71 -13.46
N GLY A 243 -11.15 -27.22 -14.27
CA GLY A 243 -10.86 -28.21 -15.30
C GLY A 243 -9.81 -27.71 -16.32
N PRO A 244 -9.12 -28.64 -17.02
CA PRO A 244 -8.02 -28.35 -17.93
C PRO A 244 -8.40 -27.54 -19.19
N GLU A 245 -9.68 -27.18 -19.37
CA GLU A 245 -10.17 -26.47 -20.54
C GLU A 245 -9.99 -24.95 -20.47
N GLY A 246 -9.88 -24.36 -19.26
CA GLY A 246 -9.62 -22.93 -19.06
C GLY A 246 -8.13 -22.55 -19.02
N ARG A 247 -7.22 -23.53 -19.00
CA ARG A 247 -5.77 -23.32 -18.86
C ARG A 247 -5.02 -23.22 -20.20
N LYS A 248 -5.70 -23.51 -21.32
CA LYS A 248 -5.04 -23.59 -22.64
C LYS A 248 -4.60 -22.24 -23.21
N ASP A 249 -5.24 -21.14 -22.78
CA ASP A 249 -5.01 -19.81 -23.36
C ASP A 249 -4.16 -18.86 -22.49
N HIS A 250 -3.71 -19.30 -21.31
CA HIS A 250 -2.86 -18.50 -20.43
C HIS A 250 -1.63 -19.30 -19.97
N PRO A 251 -0.44 -19.06 -20.55
CA PRO A 251 0.78 -19.68 -20.07
C PRO A 251 1.01 -19.28 -18.61
N PRO A 252 1.54 -20.19 -17.76
CA PRO A 252 1.81 -19.88 -16.37
C PRO A 252 2.76 -18.69 -16.27
N VAL A 253 2.45 -17.76 -15.36
CA VAL A 253 3.36 -16.66 -15.05
C VAL A 253 4.56 -17.24 -14.29
N PRO A 254 5.80 -16.95 -14.72
CA PRO A 254 6.99 -17.41 -14.00
C PRO A 254 7.01 -16.96 -12.53
N GLU A 255 7.49 -17.82 -11.63
CA GLU A 255 7.53 -17.53 -10.19
C GLU A 255 8.34 -16.27 -9.86
N ASP A 256 9.46 -16.04 -10.56
CA ASP A 256 10.28 -14.82 -10.40
C ASP A 256 9.51 -13.54 -10.69
N VAL A 257 8.53 -13.59 -11.59
CA VAL A 257 7.65 -12.47 -11.92
C VAL A 257 6.58 -12.28 -10.83
N LEU A 258 6.04 -13.36 -10.29
CA LEU A 258 5.08 -13.30 -9.18
C LEU A 258 5.74 -12.74 -7.91
N GLU A 259 6.94 -13.20 -7.59
CA GLU A 259 7.75 -12.66 -6.49
C GLU A 259 8.00 -11.16 -6.67
N GLN A 260 8.42 -10.71 -7.87
CA GLN A 260 8.65 -9.29 -8.16
C GLN A 260 7.37 -8.44 -8.05
N LEU A 261 6.22 -8.96 -8.46
CA LEU A 261 4.93 -8.28 -8.33
C LEU A 261 4.44 -8.23 -6.86
N ALA A 262 4.71 -9.28 -6.08
CA ALA A 262 4.45 -9.31 -4.65
C ALA A 262 5.36 -8.34 -3.91
N ASP A 263 6.64 -8.29 -4.28
CA ASP A 263 7.60 -7.32 -3.77
C ASP A 263 7.16 -5.90 -4.10
N ALA A 264 6.64 -5.63 -5.30
CA ALA A 264 6.07 -4.33 -5.67
C ALA A 264 4.76 -3.98 -4.93
N GLY A 265 4.24 -4.89 -4.10
CA GLY A 265 3.00 -4.72 -3.33
C GLY A 265 1.73 -4.80 -4.18
N LEU A 266 1.79 -5.40 -5.38
CA LEU A 266 0.64 -5.57 -6.28
C LEU A 266 0.02 -6.96 -6.16
N LEU A 267 0.78 -7.91 -5.61
CA LEU A 267 0.28 -9.19 -5.13
C LEU A 267 0.43 -9.28 -3.61
N GLU A 268 -0.50 -9.98 -3.00
CA GLU A 268 -0.52 -10.38 -1.60
C GLU A 268 -0.22 -11.87 -1.50
N ASP A 269 0.18 -12.31 -0.31
CA ASP A 269 0.59 -13.70 -0.08
C ASP A 269 1.73 -14.15 -1.03
N GLY A 270 2.16 -15.39 -0.93
CA GLY A 270 3.33 -15.97 -1.60
C GLY A 270 3.79 -17.22 -0.85
N PRO A 271 4.76 -17.99 -1.38
CA PRO A 271 5.12 -19.30 -0.81
C PRO A 271 5.37 -19.20 0.70
N PRO A 272 4.78 -20.09 1.53
CA PRO A 272 4.10 -21.35 1.20
C PRO A 272 2.62 -21.22 0.76
N GLY A 273 2.05 -20.00 0.75
CA GLY A 273 0.72 -19.76 0.19
C GLY A 273 0.75 -19.41 -1.31
N PRO A 274 -0.38 -19.51 -2.00
CA PRO A 274 -0.49 -18.93 -3.33
C PRO A 274 -0.53 -17.40 -3.27
N TYR A 275 -0.03 -16.73 -4.30
CA TYR A 275 -0.21 -15.28 -4.46
C TYR A 275 -1.68 -14.95 -4.79
N ARG A 276 -2.08 -13.77 -4.34
CA ARG A 276 -3.41 -13.20 -4.52
C ARG A 276 -3.33 -11.80 -5.06
N ILE A 277 -4.32 -11.42 -5.84
CA ILE A 277 -4.48 -10.05 -6.32
C ILE A 277 -5.70 -9.43 -5.65
N HIS A 278 -5.54 -8.21 -5.14
CA HIS A 278 -6.62 -7.49 -4.50
C HIS A 278 -7.76 -7.17 -5.49
N ASP A 279 -9.02 -7.31 -5.06
CA ASP A 279 -10.20 -7.20 -5.94
C ASP A 279 -10.32 -5.84 -6.64
N LEU A 280 -10.05 -4.73 -5.94
CA LEU A 280 -10.05 -3.40 -6.56
C LEU A 280 -8.97 -3.25 -7.65
N LEU A 281 -7.76 -3.77 -7.42
CA LEU A 281 -6.69 -3.74 -8.41
C LEU A 281 -7.08 -4.59 -9.61
N ARG A 282 -7.62 -5.78 -9.36
CA ARG A 282 -8.10 -6.65 -10.43
C ARG A 282 -9.20 -6.03 -11.28
N ALA A 283 -10.21 -5.43 -10.63
CA ALA A 283 -11.28 -4.72 -11.33
C ALA A 283 -10.73 -3.60 -12.21
N HIS A 284 -9.68 -2.90 -11.74
CA HIS A 284 -9.01 -1.86 -12.49
C HIS A 284 -8.28 -2.42 -13.71
N LEU A 285 -7.46 -3.48 -13.55
CA LEU A 285 -6.76 -4.13 -14.66
C LEU A 285 -7.71 -4.61 -15.76
N ARG A 286 -8.87 -5.18 -15.38
CA ARG A 286 -9.90 -5.61 -16.35
C ARG A 286 -10.48 -4.45 -17.15
N ARG A 287 -10.58 -3.26 -16.56
CA ARG A 287 -11.01 -2.05 -17.26
C ARG A 287 -9.93 -1.59 -18.23
N THR A 288 -8.66 -1.63 -17.81
CA THR A 288 -7.52 -1.22 -18.64
C THR A 288 -7.34 -2.10 -19.88
N VAL A 289 -7.52 -3.41 -19.78
CA VAL A 289 -7.38 -4.35 -20.92
C VAL A 289 -8.54 -4.25 -21.93
N ARG A 290 -9.69 -3.68 -21.54
CA ARG A 290 -10.86 -3.52 -22.42
C ARG A 290 -10.83 -2.25 -23.27
N ILE A 291 -9.85 -1.38 -23.05
CA ILE A 291 -9.61 -0.12 -23.78
C ILE A 291 -8.53 -0.39 -24.81
#